data_AF-A0A2V7XS46-F1
#
_entry.id   AF-A0A2V7XS46-F1
#
_cell.length_a   1.000
_cell.length_b   1.000
_cell.length_c   1.000
_cell.angle_alpha   90.00
_cell.angle_beta   90.00
_cell.angle_gamma   90.00
#
_symmetry.space_group_name_H-M   'P 1'
#
loop_
_entity.id
_entity.type
_entity.pdbx_description
1 polymer ?
#
loop_
_entity_poly.entity_id
_entity_poly.type
_entity_poly.pdbx_seq_one_letter_code
_entity_poly.pdbx_strand_id
1 'polypeptide(L)'
;MLPFVAAEIERLADRRWAIVVAGLLLASGVNLFASIFRGKEADLAYQDLMMREVDRFTPPNGRVFDGVGWALDRRPAYRYWFLPKLVQSLEKEGRFEHYDPRPDPPAAIITDHNAYVWLELHPETGAFATKHYLPVWRNLWLPAMSARLNAGQFADWIVPATGTYRIYASGALAMHPWFRNPLAYGTFESRNARINLVGFRRANLGWRIEGVAVPPTDVLRLKRGQHLRAISAGGPLGVMVVPNGIRSLFQQPPPGVTLDAAAPPVTHVPFQ
;
A
#
# COMPACT_ATOMS: atom_id res chain seq x y z
N MET A 1 31.86 0.35 21.15
CA MET A 1 32.73 -0.29 20.14
C MET A 1 34.00 0.50 19.83
N LEU A 2 33.95 1.84 19.72
CA LEU A 2 35.13 2.70 19.46
C LEU A 2 36.36 2.49 20.38
N PRO A 3 36.23 2.25 21.71
CA PRO A 3 37.41 2.11 22.59
C PRO A 3 38.23 0.84 22.32
N PHE A 4 37.56 -0.25 21.94
CA PHE A 4 38.18 -1.55 21.66
C PHE A 4 38.95 -1.56 20.34
N VAL A 5 38.41 -0.86 19.33
CA VAL A 5 39.05 -0.68 18.03
C VAL A 5 40.29 0.19 18.14
N ALA A 6 40.25 1.26 18.95
CA ALA A 6 41.41 2.10 19.20
C ALA A 6 42.56 1.33 19.88
N ALA A 7 42.25 0.48 20.86
CA ALA A 7 43.25 -0.33 21.57
C ALA A 7 43.93 -1.39 20.68
N GLU A 8 43.22 -1.96 19.69
CA GLU A 8 43.81 -2.90 18.73
C GLU A 8 44.62 -2.19 17.61
N ILE A 9 44.28 -0.95 17.26
CA ILE A 9 45.09 -0.15 16.33
C ILE A 9 46.44 0.23 16.95
N GLU A 10 46.47 0.51 18.27
CA GLU A 10 47.72 0.78 19.00
C GLU A 10 48.65 -0.43 19.11
N ARG A 11 48.12 -1.66 18.97
CA ARG A 11 48.91 -2.91 18.97
C ARG A 11 49.65 -3.19 17.66
N LEU A 12 49.34 -2.49 16.58
CA LEU A 12 50.10 -2.59 15.34
C LEU A 12 51.47 -1.91 15.54
N ALA A 13 52.53 -2.72 15.63
CA ALA A 13 53.90 -2.28 15.91
C ALA A 13 54.46 -1.26 14.90
N ASP A 14 53.86 -1.15 13.72
CA ASP A 14 54.30 -0.25 12.66
C ASP A 14 53.34 0.93 12.51
N ARG A 15 53.80 2.12 12.96
CA ARG A 15 53.04 3.37 13.06
C ARG A 15 52.39 3.79 11.72
N ARG A 16 52.99 3.38 10.59
CA ARG A 16 52.46 3.64 9.25
C ARG A 16 51.17 2.86 8.96
N TRP A 17 51.09 1.60 9.40
CA TRP A 17 49.91 0.77 9.22
C TRP A 17 48.74 1.18 10.12
N ALA A 18 49.04 1.62 11.35
CA ALA A 18 48.02 2.17 12.26
C ALA A 18 47.30 3.38 11.65
N ILE A 19 48.03 4.28 10.97
CA ILE A 19 47.45 5.45 10.28
C ILE A 19 46.56 5.01 9.10
N VAL A 20 47.00 4.03 8.30
CA VAL A 20 46.21 3.51 7.17
C VAL A 20 44.92 2.84 7.65
N VAL A 21 45.00 2.02 8.69
CA VAL A 21 43.83 1.34 9.28
C VAL A 21 42.86 2.35 9.90
N ALA A 22 43.36 3.35 10.63
CA ALA A 22 42.55 4.43 11.17
C ALA A 22 41.85 5.24 10.06
N GLY A 23 42.56 5.55 8.97
CA GLY A 23 42.00 6.23 7.79
C GLY A 23 40.91 5.42 7.10
N LEU A 24 41.12 4.10 6.91
CA LEU A 24 40.12 3.21 6.33
C LEU A 24 38.88 3.07 7.22
N LEU A 25 39.04 3.01 8.53
CA LEU A 25 37.92 2.95 9.48
C LEU A 25 37.13 4.27 9.50
N LEU A 26 37.82 5.41 9.47
CA LEU A 26 37.17 6.72 9.34
C LEU A 26 36.40 6.84 8.02
N ALA A 27 37.04 6.49 6.90
CA ALA A 27 36.38 6.53 5.59
C ALA A 27 35.18 5.57 5.53
N SER A 28 35.32 4.37 6.08
CA SER A 28 34.23 3.38 6.13
C SER A 28 33.10 3.83 7.06
N GLY A 29 33.43 4.40 8.22
CA GLY A 29 32.47 4.94 9.18
C GLY A 29 31.69 6.13 8.61
N VAL A 30 32.38 7.06 7.95
CA VAL A 30 31.75 8.20 7.26
C VAL A 30 30.87 7.71 6.11
N ASN A 31 31.31 6.74 5.31
CA ASN A 31 30.49 6.16 4.24
C ASN A 31 29.26 5.43 4.78
N LEU A 32 29.40 4.64 5.85
CA LEU A 32 28.28 3.96 6.50
C LEU A 32 27.28 4.97 7.06
N PHE A 33 27.77 5.98 7.79
CA PHE A 33 26.95 7.05 8.35
C PHE A 33 26.23 7.82 7.23
N ALA A 34 26.95 8.30 6.22
CA ALA A 34 26.36 8.99 5.07
C ALA A 34 25.34 8.12 4.33
N SER A 35 25.57 6.80 4.22
CA SER A 35 24.61 5.86 3.62
C SER A 35 23.33 5.73 4.44
N ILE A 36 23.44 5.62 5.77
CA ILE A 36 22.29 5.52 6.68
C ILE A 36 21.46 6.81 6.65
N PHE A 37 22.12 7.96 6.75
CA PHE A 37 21.42 9.26 6.76
C PHE A 37 20.78 9.58 5.41
N ARG A 38 21.43 9.26 4.29
CA ARG A 38 20.81 9.38 2.96
C ARG A 38 19.60 8.47 2.79
N GLY A 39 19.64 7.25 3.34
CA GLY A 39 18.48 6.36 3.37
C GLY A 39 17.29 7.00 4.11
N LYS A 40 17.54 7.53 5.31
CA LYS A 40 16.52 8.23 6.11
C LYS A 40 15.95 9.47 5.42
N GLU A 41 16.79 10.26 4.74
CA GLU A 41 16.32 11.40 3.94
C GLU A 41 15.39 10.94 2.80
N ALA A 42 15.73 9.84 2.12
CA ALA A 42 14.90 9.28 1.06
C ALA A 42 13.57 8.73 1.59
N ASP A 43 13.58 8.09 2.76
CA ASP A 43 12.38 7.58 3.43
C ASP A 43 11.45 8.73 3.85
N LEU A 44 11.99 9.80 4.44
CA LEU A 44 11.22 10.99 4.80
C LEU A 44 10.65 11.70 3.57
N ALA A 45 11.43 11.81 2.50
CA ALA A 45 10.95 12.39 1.23
C ALA A 45 9.82 11.55 0.62
N TYR A 46 9.90 10.22 0.73
CA TYR A 46 8.82 9.34 0.27
C TYR A 46 7.59 9.43 1.17
N GLN A 47 7.76 9.55 2.49
CA GLN A 47 6.65 9.78 3.41
C GLN A 47 5.92 11.09 3.08
N ASP A 48 6.66 12.19 2.90
CA ASP A 48 6.10 13.48 2.48
C ASP A 48 5.37 13.36 1.13
N LEU A 49 5.93 12.63 0.17
CA LEU A 49 5.23 12.33 -1.08
C LEU A 49 3.90 11.60 -0.84
N MET A 50 3.88 10.56 0.01
CA MET A 50 2.64 9.84 0.31
C MET A 50 1.59 10.73 0.98
N MET A 51 2.00 11.59 1.91
CA MET A 51 1.12 12.58 2.54
C MET A 51 0.49 13.52 1.51
N ARG A 52 1.30 14.10 0.62
CA ARG A 52 0.82 14.98 -0.45
C ARG A 52 -0.09 14.27 -1.44
N GLU A 53 0.21 13.01 -1.76
CA GLU A 53 -0.62 12.22 -2.68
C GLU A 53 -1.96 11.84 -2.02
N VAL A 54 -1.98 11.52 -0.73
CA VAL A 54 -3.22 11.36 0.06
C VAL A 54 -4.02 12.66 0.00
N ASP A 55 -3.39 13.81 0.21
CA ASP A 55 -4.06 15.10 0.15
C ASP A 55 -4.61 15.45 -1.22
N ARG A 56 -3.86 15.13 -2.27
CA ARG A 56 -4.28 15.34 -3.65
C ARG A 56 -5.52 14.52 -4.01
N PHE A 57 -5.58 13.28 -3.52
CA PHE A 57 -6.58 12.32 -3.97
C PHE A 57 -7.80 12.19 -3.06
N THR A 58 -7.73 12.69 -1.82
CA THR A 58 -8.79 12.50 -0.83
C THR A 58 -9.36 13.83 -0.34
N PRO A 59 -10.69 13.92 -0.13
CA PRO A 59 -11.31 15.13 0.40
C PRO A 59 -10.79 15.42 1.81
N PRO A 60 -10.62 16.69 2.25
CA PRO A 60 -9.97 17.04 3.52
C PRO A 60 -10.55 16.35 4.78
N ASN A 61 -11.85 16.07 4.77
CA ASN A 61 -12.55 15.40 5.87
C ASN A 61 -12.60 13.86 5.74
N GLY A 62 -11.98 13.30 4.70
CA GLY A 62 -11.89 11.86 4.47
C GLY A 62 -11.07 11.17 5.55
N ARG A 63 -11.59 10.05 6.06
CA ARG A 63 -10.85 9.20 7.00
C ARG A 63 -9.82 8.37 6.24
N VAL A 64 -8.59 8.26 6.74
CA VAL A 64 -7.55 7.44 6.11
C VAL A 64 -7.24 6.28 7.03
N PHE A 65 -7.24 5.04 6.52
CA PHE A 65 -6.77 3.86 7.26
C PHE A 65 -5.25 3.79 7.16
N ASP A 66 -4.53 3.98 8.26
CA ASP A 66 -3.09 4.22 8.23
C ASP A 66 -2.36 3.45 9.34
N GLY A 67 -1.53 2.47 8.97
CA GLY A 67 -0.78 1.64 9.91
C GLY A 67 0.46 2.29 10.53
N VAL A 68 0.86 3.49 10.08
CA VAL A 68 2.14 4.16 10.45
C VAL A 68 2.00 5.62 10.86
N GLY A 69 0.82 6.21 10.72
CA GLY A 69 0.57 7.60 11.11
C GLY A 69 1.21 8.63 10.16
N TRP A 70 1.32 8.29 8.88
CA TRP A 70 1.75 9.22 7.84
C TRP A 70 0.68 10.29 7.56
N ALA A 71 -0.61 9.96 7.65
CA ALA A 71 -1.71 10.88 7.37
C ALA A 71 -2.01 11.82 8.57
N LEU A 72 -1.03 12.62 8.99
CA LEU A 72 -1.09 13.46 10.20
C LEU A 72 -2.27 14.43 10.24
N ASP A 73 -2.62 15.03 9.11
CA ASP A 73 -3.73 16.00 9.02
C ASP A 73 -5.10 15.32 8.81
N ARG A 74 -5.14 13.98 8.80
CA ARG A 74 -6.36 13.22 8.50
C ARG A 74 -6.94 12.60 9.74
N ARG A 75 -8.27 12.52 9.75
CA ARG A 75 -8.96 11.73 10.79
C ARG A 75 -8.60 10.26 10.59
N PRO A 76 -8.11 9.57 11.62
CA PRO A 76 -7.92 8.14 11.52
C PRO A 76 -9.27 7.46 11.36
N ALA A 77 -9.43 6.66 10.31
CA ALA A 77 -10.50 5.67 10.15
C ALA A 77 -10.64 4.71 11.36
N TYR A 78 -9.58 4.49 12.13
CA TYR A 78 -9.55 3.64 13.32
C TYR A 78 -8.46 4.10 14.28
N ARG A 79 -8.82 4.21 15.57
CA ARG A 79 -8.25 5.23 16.45
C ARG A 79 -6.82 4.98 16.97
N TYR A 80 -6.24 3.79 16.82
CA TYR A 80 -5.03 3.41 17.60
C TYR A 80 -3.93 2.66 16.83
N TRP A 81 -3.80 2.86 15.53
CA TRP A 81 -2.78 2.15 14.74
C TRP A 81 -1.33 2.44 15.11
N PHE A 82 -1.08 3.54 15.82
CA PHE A 82 0.24 3.89 16.34
C PHE A 82 0.74 2.93 17.43
N LEU A 83 -0.09 2.00 17.93
CA LEU A 83 0.27 0.94 18.88
C LEU A 83 -0.18 -0.44 18.39
N PRO A 84 0.35 -0.94 17.25
CA PRO A 84 -0.22 -2.08 16.54
C PRO A 84 -0.25 -3.36 17.39
N LYS A 85 0.80 -3.64 18.16
CA LYS A 85 0.85 -4.82 19.05
C LYS A 85 -0.15 -4.73 20.20
N LEU A 86 -0.32 -3.54 20.79
CA LEU A 86 -1.27 -3.35 21.90
C LEU A 86 -2.70 -3.52 21.41
N VAL A 87 -3.05 -2.91 20.27
CA VAL A 87 -4.37 -3.03 19.67
C VAL A 87 -4.70 -4.48 19.34
N GLN A 88 -3.77 -5.21 18.71
CA GLN A 88 -3.96 -6.63 18.40
C GLN A 88 -4.23 -7.47 19.67
N SER A 89 -3.48 -7.22 20.75
CA SER A 89 -3.71 -7.90 22.03
C SER A 89 -5.07 -7.55 22.65
N LEU A 90 -5.44 -6.26 22.66
CA LEU A 90 -6.70 -5.80 23.25
C LEU A 90 -7.93 -6.28 22.46
N GLU A 91 -7.85 -6.32 21.12
CA GLU A 91 -8.90 -6.89 20.27
C GLU A 91 -9.06 -8.39 20.53
N LYS A 92 -7.95 -9.14 20.63
CA LYS A 92 -7.97 -10.57 20.96
C LYS A 92 -8.60 -10.85 22.32
N GLU A 93 -8.44 -9.96 23.29
CA GLU A 93 -9.08 -10.02 24.60
C GLU A 93 -10.55 -9.56 24.59
N GLY A 94 -11.10 -9.14 23.45
CA GLY A 94 -12.47 -8.60 23.33
C GLY A 94 -12.63 -7.22 23.98
N ARG A 95 -11.51 -6.56 24.30
CA ARG A 95 -11.46 -5.25 24.96
C ARG A 95 -11.38 -4.11 23.97
N PHE A 96 -11.36 -4.42 22.68
CA PHE A 96 -11.26 -3.46 21.60
C PHE A 96 -12.14 -3.84 20.41
N GLU A 97 -12.72 -2.83 19.75
CA GLU A 97 -13.61 -3.04 18.61
C GLU A 97 -12.85 -3.47 17.36
N HIS A 98 -13.43 -4.42 16.63
CA HIS A 98 -12.93 -4.81 15.32
C HIS A 98 -13.20 -3.69 14.30
N TYR A 99 -12.22 -3.38 13.45
CA TYR A 99 -12.40 -2.40 12.38
C TYR A 99 -13.10 -3.01 11.16
N ASP A 100 -14.37 -2.65 10.97
CA ASP A 100 -15.12 -2.94 9.74
C ASP A 100 -15.22 -1.69 8.82
N PRO A 101 -14.57 -1.69 7.64
CA PRO A 101 -14.64 -0.57 6.71
C PRO A 101 -15.95 -0.51 5.90
N ARG A 102 -16.84 -1.52 5.95
CA ARG A 102 -18.06 -1.56 5.10
C ARG A 102 -19.03 -0.40 5.37
N PRO A 103 -19.35 -0.03 6.63
CA PRO A 103 -20.31 1.04 6.91
C PRO A 103 -19.78 2.44 6.58
N ASP A 104 -18.47 2.64 6.74
CA ASP A 104 -17.80 3.92 6.48
C ASP A 104 -16.43 3.69 5.84
N PRO A 105 -16.37 3.41 4.53
CA PRO A 105 -15.13 3.06 3.84
C PRO A 105 -14.12 4.22 3.89
N PRO A 106 -12.83 3.97 4.19
CA PRO A 106 -11.84 5.04 4.26
C PRO A 106 -11.63 5.70 2.90
N ALA A 107 -11.25 6.97 2.88
CA ALA A 107 -10.92 7.70 1.65
C ALA A 107 -9.62 7.20 1.01
N ALA A 108 -8.71 6.62 1.81
CA ALA A 108 -7.49 5.96 1.35
C ALA A 108 -7.03 4.94 2.41
N ILE A 109 -6.20 3.98 1.99
CA ILE A 109 -5.48 3.09 2.88
C ILE A 109 -3.98 3.32 2.65
N ILE A 110 -3.27 3.70 3.70
CA ILE A 110 -1.81 3.70 3.72
C ILE A 110 -1.37 2.32 4.17
N THR A 111 -0.77 1.58 3.27
CA THR A 111 -0.38 0.19 3.49
C THR A 111 1.10 0.09 3.83
N ASP A 112 1.37 -0.33 5.04
CA ASP A 112 2.68 -0.69 5.57
C ASP A 112 2.66 -2.16 6.06
N HIS A 113 3.71 -2.61 6.73
CA HIS A 113 3.73 -3.94 7.33
C HIS A 113 2.64 -4.13 8.40
N ASN A 114 2.33 -3.13 9.23
CA ASN A 114 1.28 -3.28 10.24
C ASN A 114 -0.12 -3.39 9.63
N ALA A 115 -0.43 -2.54 8.64
CA ALA A 115 -1.67 -2.64 7.88
C ALA A 115 -1.76 -3.98 7.14
N TYR A 116 -0.66 -4.47 6.56
CA TYR A 116 -0.61 -5.80 5.96
C TYR A 116 -0.96 -6.90 6.97
N VAL A 117 -0.28 -6.95 8.12
CA VAL A 117 -0.53 -7.94 9.17
C VAL A 117 -1.98 -7.84 9.66
N TRP A 118 -2.51 -6.62 9.82
CA TRP A 118 -3.89 -6.40 10.21
C TRP A 118 -4.89 -6.98 9.21
N LEU A 119 -4.69 -6.73 7.91
CA LEU A 119 -5.56 -7.23 6.84
C LEU A 119 -5.45 -8.76 6.68
N GLU A 120 -4.30 -9.35 7.01
CA GLU A 120 -4.10 -10.79 7.04
C GLU A 120 -4.81 -11.45 8.24
N LEU A 121 -4.73 -10.84 9.43
CA LEU A 121 -5.42 -11.29 10.64
C LEU A 121 -6.94 -11.18 10.53
N HIS A 122 -7.45 -10.28 9.68
CA HIS A 122 -8.87 -10.02 9.49
C HIS A 122 -9.31 -10.24 8.05
N PRO A 123 -9.56 -11.50 7.63
CA PRO A 123 -9.81 -11.84 6.23
C PRO A 123 -10.98 -11.11 5.59
N GLU A 124 -12.04 -10.79 6.33
CA GLU A 124 -13.17 -10.02 5.80
C GLU A 124 -12.76 -8.58 5.43
N THR A 125 -12.01 -7.93 6.31
CA THR A 125 -11.47 -6.58 6.10
C THR A 125 -10.43 -6.58 4.98
N GLY A 126 -9.56 -7.58 4.93
CA GLY A 126 -8.62 -7.83 3.82
C GLY A 126 -9.31 -8.03 2.47
N ALA A 127 -10.37 -8.86 2.43
CA ALA A 127 -11.16 -9.10 1.23
C ALA A 127 -11.89 -7.81 0.79
N PHE A 128 -12.43 -7.04 1.74
CA PHE A 128 -13.05 -5.75 1.42
C PHE A 128 -12.02 -4.78 0.83
N ALA A 129 -10.86 -4.61 1.48
CA ALA A 129 -9.81 -3.70 1.05
C ALA A 129 -9.32 -4.04 -0.37
N THR A 130 -8.98 -5.29 -0.63
CA THR A 130 -8.46 -5.73 -1.94
C THR A 130 -9.50 -5.73 -3.06
N LYS A 131 -10.78 -5.79 -2.70
CA LYS A 131 -11.88 -5.71 -3.66
C LYS A 131 -12.26 -4.26 -4.02
N HIS A 132 -12.11 -3.33 -3.10
CA HIS A 132 -12.59 -1.94 -3.24
C HIS A 132 -11.50 -0.89 -3.36
N TYR A 133 -10.23 -1.26 -3.14
CA TYR A 133 -9.09 -0.37 -3.24
C TYR A 133 -8.02 -1.00 -4.14
N LEU A 134 -7.35 -0.17 -4.94
CA LEU A 134 -6.17 -0.56 -5.71
C LEU A 134 -4.97 0.30 -5.31
N PRO A 135 -3.75 -0.27 -5.27
CA PRO A 135 -2.53 0.49 -5.02
C PRO A 135 -2.27 1.45 -6.20
N VAL A 136 -2.28 2.75 -5.95
CA VAL A 136 -1.74 3.73 -6.92
C VAL A 136 -0.23 3.82 -6.76
N TRP A 137 0.19 3.89 -5.49
CA TRP A 137 1.53 3.58 -5.03
C TRP A 137 1.47 2.30 -4.21
N ARG A 138 2.60 1.62 -4.05
CA ARG A 138 2.72 0.44 -3.18
C ARG A 138 2.07 0.68 -1.82
N ASN A 139 2.36 1.83 -1.20
CA ASN A 139 1.92 2.18 0.14
C ASN A 139 0.65 3.05 0.18
N LEU A 140 0.06 3.38 -0.97
CA LEU A 140 -1.14 4.21 -1.05
C LEU A 140 -2.19 3.56 -1.93
N TRP A 141 -3.20 3.00 -1.29
CA TRP A 141 -4.33 2.39 -1.95
C TRP A 141 -5.50 3.35 -1.94
N LEU A 142 -6.10 3.55 -3.11
CA LEU A 142 -7.22 4.47 -3.29
C LEU A 142 -8.50 3.72 -3.68
N PRO A 143 -9.67 4.31 -3.40
CA PRO A 143 -10.98 3.91 -3.92
C PRO A 143 -10.92 3.49 -5.39
N ALA A 144 -10.88 2.19 -5.65
CA ALA A 144 -10.80 1.64 -6.99
C ALA A 144 -11.17 0.15 -6.93
N MET A 145 -12.24 -0.21 -7.62
CA MET A 145 -12.84 -1.53 -7.49
C MET A 145 -12.18 -2.51 -8.45
N SER A 146 -11.97 -3.75 -7.99
CA SER A 146 -11.37 -4.79 -8.82
C SER A 146 -12.05 -6.13 -8.66
N ALA A 147 -12.07 -6.92 -9.74
CA ALA A 147 -12.48 -8.32 -9.72
C ALA A 147 -11.92 -9.09 -10.92
N ARG A 148 -11.79 -10.40 -10.77
CA ARG A 148 -11.60 -11.31 -11.88
C ARG A 148 -12.92 -12.02 -12.16
N LEU A 149 -13.39 -11.96 -13.40
CA LEU A 149 -14.65 -12.54 -13.84
C LEU A 149 -14.39 -13.62 -14.89
N ASN A 150 -15.01 -14.79 -14.75
CA ASN A 150 -15.14 -15.77 -15.83
C ASN A 150 -16.50 -15.61 -16.53
N ALA A 151 -16.74 -16.41 -17.58
CA ALA A 151 -18.00 -16.39 -18.31
C ALA A 151 -19.20 -16.65 -17.38
N GLY A 152 -20.22 -15.79 -17.47
CA GLY A 152 -21.43 -15.88 -16.65
C GLY A 152 -21.27 -15.44 -15.20
N GLN A 153 -20.06 -15.04 -14.76
CA GLN A 153 -19.85 -14.52 -13.42
C GLN A 153 -20.14 -13.03 -13.32
N PHE A 154 -20.43 -12.60 -12.10
CA PHE A 154 -20.61 -11.20 -11.75
C PHE A 154 -19.73 -10.82 -10.56
N ALA A 155 -19.47 -9.53 -10.43
CA ALA A 155 -18.85 -8.95 -9.25
C ALA A 155 -19.69 -7.78 -8.76
N ASP A 156 -19.86 -7.72 -7.44
CA ASP A 156 -20.59 -6.68 -6.73
C ASP A 156 -19.65 -5.85 -5.87
N TRP A 157 -19.78 -4.54 -5.92
CA TRP A 157 -19.02 -3.61 -5.08
C TRP A 157 -19.95 -2.61 -4.42
N ILE A 158 -19.54 -2.13 -3.24
CA ILE A 158 -20.07 -0.92 -2.64
C ILE A 158 -19.07 0.20 -2.96
N VAL A 159 -19.52 1.23 -3.66
CA VAL A 159 -18.65 2.30 -4.14
C VAL A 159 -18.05 3.06 -2.93
N PRO A 160 -16.72 3.05 -2.74
CA PRO A 160 -16.11 3.63 -1.54
C PRO A 160 -16.05 5.17 -1.56
N ALA A 161 -16.00 5.79 -2.74
CA ALA A 161 -15.94 7.24 -2.88
C ALA A 161 -16.77 7.75 -4.07
N THR A 162 -17.35 8.96 -3.92
CA THR A 162 -18.03 9.64 -5.02
C THR A 162 -17.02 10.13 -6.04
N GLY A 163 -17.27 9.90 -7.32
CA GLY A 163 -16.39 10.38 -8.37
C GLY A 163 -16.73 9.86 -9.76
N THR A 164 -15.88 10.25 -10.71
CA THR A 164 -15.90 9.70 -12.07
C THR A 164 -14.83 8.62 -12.16
N TYR A 165 -15.21 7.43 -12.60
CA TYR A 165 -14.36 6.25 -12.70
C TYR A 165 -14.24 5.80 -14.15
N ARG A 166 -13.05 5.36 -14.54
CA ARG A 166 -12.79 4.73 -15.83
C ARG A 166 -12.72 3.22 -15.66
N ILE A 167 -13.29 2.51 -16.62
CA ILE A 167 -13.34 1.06 -16.64
C ILE A 167 -12.18 0.52 -17.47
N TYR A 168 -11.46 -0.44 -16.91
CA TYR A 168 -10.47 -1.25 -17.61
C TYR A 168 -10.82 -2.72 -17.45
N ALA A 169 -11.00 -3.43 -18.56
CA ALA A 169 -11.37 -4.83 -18.53
C ALA A 169 -10.74 -5.58 -19.69
N SER A 170 -9.93 -6.61 -19.41
CA SER A 170 -9.32 -7.43 -20.46
C SER A 170 -8.86 -8.79 -19.96
N GLY A 171 -8.62 -9.72 -20.88
CA GLY A 171 -8.01 -11.02 -20.56
C GLY A 171 -6.56 -10.91 -20.09
N ALA A 172 -5.77 -9.98 -20.66
CA ALA A 172 -4.41 -9.71 -20.21
C ALA A 172 -4.38 -9.24 -18.74
N LEU A 173 -5.33 -8.38 -18.37
CA LEU A 173 -5.49 -7.93 -16.99
C LEU A 173 -5.88 -9.07 -16.06
N ALA A 174 -6.64 -10.08 -16.53
CA ALA A 174 -7.01 -11.26 -15.73
C ALA A 174 -5.80 -12.08 -15.25
N MET A 175 -4.68 -11.99 -15.97
CA MET A 175 -3.43 -12.65 -15.62
C MET A 175 -2.60 -11.88 -14.60
N HIS A 176 -2.96 -10.63 -14.29
CA HIS A 176 -2.21 -9.82 -13.36
C HIS A 176 -2.15 -10.47 -11.97
N PRO A 177 -0.97 -10.54 -11.32
CA PRO A 177 -0.82 -11.27 -10.06
C PRO A 177 -1.68 -10.75 -8.90
N TRP A 178 -2.12 -9.48 -8.97
CA TRP A 178 -3.12 -8.91 -8.05
C TRP A 178 -4.33 -9.83 -7.86
N PHE A 179 -4.85 -10.45 -8.93
CA PHE A 179 -6.04 -11.30 -8.84
C PHE A 179 -5.78 -12.68 -8.23
N ARG A 180 -4.52 -13.02 -7.93
CA ARG A 180 -4.13 -14.28 -7.29
C ARG A 180 -3.74 -14.08 -5.83
N ASN A 181 -2.96 -13.03 -5.54
CA ASN A 181 -2.51 -12.73 -4.19
C ASN A 181 -2.48 -11.20 -3.97
N PRO A 182 -3.65 -10.56 -3.81
CA PRO A 182 -3.75 -9.10 -3.81
C PRO A 182 -3.00 -8.46 -2.64
N LEU A 183 -3.13 -9.00 -1.44
CA LEU A 183 -2.43 -8.47 -0.26
C LEU A 183 -0.91 -8.48 -0.49
N ALA A 184 -0.33 -9.62 -0.90
CA ALA A 184 1.10 -9.70 -1.08
C ALA A 184 1.62 -8.77 -2.21
N TYR A 185 0.92 -8.70 -3.35
CA TYR A 185 1.34 -7.83 -4.45
C TYR A 185 1.09 -6.35 -4.19
N GLY A 186 0.09 -6.03 -3.36
CA GLY A 186 -0.25 -4.67 -3.01
C GLY A 186 0.67 -4.06 -1.96
N THR A 187 1.34 -4.86 -1.13
CA THR A 187 2.13 -4.36 0.01
C THR A 187 3.64 -4.66 -0.09
N PHE A 188 4.08 -5.73 -0.77
CA PHE A 188 5.51 -6.10 -0.83
C PHE A 188 6.28 -5.48 -2.01
N GLU A 189 7.62 -5.58 -1.96
CA GLU A 189 8.59 -5.11 -2.97
C GLU A 189 8.53 -5.84 -4.32
N SER A 190 7.36 -6.25 -4.78
CA SER A 190 7.19 -6.86 -6.09
C SER A 190 7.48 -5.82 -7.18
N ARG A 191 8.76 -5.70 -7.57
CA ARG A 191 9.30 -4.67 -8.49
C ARG A 191 8.63 -4.68 -9.87
N ASN A 192 7.98 -5.79 -10.24
CA ASN A 192 7.34 -5.99 -11.54
C ASN A 192 5.81 -5.81 -11.52
N ALA A 193 5.23 -5.22 -10.48
CA ALA A 193 3.78 -5.06 -10.36
C ALA A 193 3.21 -3.82 -11.06
N ARG A 194 4.05 -2.87 -11.51
CA ARG A 194 3.57 -1.61 -12.12
C ARG A 194 2.74 -1.89 -13.37
N ILE A 195 1.56 -1.30 -13.43
CA ILE A 195 0.69 -1.38 -14.61
C ILE A 195 0.45 0.01 -15.18
N ASN A 196 0.58 0.16 -16.50
CA ASN A 196 0.07 1.32 -17.24
C ASN A 196 -1.31 1.00 -17.82
N LEU A 197 -2.33 1.72 -17.37
CA LEU A 197 -3.72 1.41 -17.68
C LEU A 197 -4.13 1.74 -19.13
N VAL A 198 -3.36 2.59 -19.82
CA VAL A 198 -3.67 3.08 -21.18
C VAL A 198 -3.73 1.94 -22.22
N GLY A 199 -3.04 0.82 -21.97
CA GLY A 199 -3.00 -0.33 -22.87
C GLY A 199 -4.17 -1.31 -22.72
N PHE A 200 -4.97 -1.23 -21.66
CA PHE A 200 -6.06 -2.18 -21.42
C PHE A 200 -7.35 -1.67 -22.02
N ARG A 201 -7.66 -2.12 -23.24
CA ARG A 201 -8.93 -1.83 -23.91
C ARG A 201 -10.01 -2.85 -23.56
N ARG A 202 -11.23 -2.35 -23.71
CA ARG A 202 -12.54 -2.87 -23.30
C ARG A 202 -12.80 -4.34 -23.60
N ALA A 203 -13.41 -5.01 -22.62
CA ALA A 203 -14.17 -6.23 -22.82
C ALA A 203 -15.67 -5.94 -22.64
N ASN A 204 -16.53 -6.73 -23.29
CA ASN A 204 -17.98 -6.59 -23.20
C ASN A 204 -18.47 -6.98 -21.80
N LEU A 205 -18.67 -5.98 -20.95
CA LEU A 205 -19.25 -6.12 -19.61
C LEU A 205 -20.65 -5.49 -19.59
N GLY A 206 -21.60 -6.22 -19.02
CA GLY A 206 -22.87 -5.66 -18.59
C GLY A 206 -22.70 -4.96 -17.24
N TRP A 207 -23.30 -3.78 -17.08
CA TRP A 207 -23.20 -2.98 -15.86
C TRP A 207 -24.58 -2.75 -15.25
N ARG A 208 -24.67 -2.81 -13.93
CA ARG A 208 -25.83 -2.35 -13.17
C ARG A 208 -25.38 -1.44 -12.03
N ILE A 209 -26.09 -0.33 -11.84
CA ILE A 209 -25.93 0.58 -10.69
C ILE A 209 -27.27 0.57 -9.96
N GLU A 210 -27.28 0.24 -8.67
CA GLU A 210 -28.52 0.06 -7.89
C GLU A 210 -29.52 -0.89 -8.56
N GLY A 211 -29.00 -1.96 -9.17
CA GLY A 211 -29.81 -2.93 -9.93
C GLY A 211 -30.28 -2.46 -11.31
N VAL A 212 -30.15 -1.18 -11.66
CA VAL A 212 -30.56 -0.63 -12.96
C VAL A 212 -29.45 -0.82 -14.00
N ALA A 213 -29.79 -1.39 -15.15
CA ALA A 213 -28.84 -1.60 -16.24
C ALA A 213 -28.32 -0.27 -16.80
N VAL A 214 -27.01 -0.19 -17.02
CA VAL A 214 -26.34 0.98 -17.57
C VAL A 214 -25.86 0.67 -18.99
N PRO A 215 -26.07 1.58 -19.97
CA PRO A 215 -25.54 1.40 -21.31
C PRO A 215 -24.02 1.17 -21.29
N PRO A 216 -23.47 0.46 -22.28
CA PRO A 216 -22.04 0.26 -22.36
C PRO A 216 -21.30 1.60 -22.40
N THR A 217 -20.53 1.90 -21.35
CA THR A 217 -19.67 3.09 -21.24
C THR A 217 -18.25 2.71 -20.81
N ASP A 218 -17.27 3.58 -21.08
CA ASP A 218 -15.90 3.46 -20.57
C ASP A 218 -15.71 4.24 -19.26
N VAL A 219 -16.70 5.06 -18.90
CA VAL A 219 -16.68 5.95 -17.75
C VAL A 219 -17.99 5.85 -16.98
N LEU A 220 -17.90 5.64 -15.67
CA LEU A 220 -19.02 5.61 -14.73
C LEU A 220 -18.94 6.82 -13.81
N ARG A 221 -20.08 7.47 -13.57
CA ARG A 221 -20.22 8.45 -12.49
C ARG A 221 -20.89 7.75 -11.32
N LEU A 222 -20.17 7.59 -10.23
CA LEU A 222 -20.59 6.79 -9.08
C LEU A 222 -20.63 7.66 -7.83
N LYS A 223 -21.57 7.37 -6.94
CA LYS A 223 -21.69 7.99 -5.62
C LYS A 223 -21.27 6.99 -4.54
N ARG A 224 -20.65 7.51 -3.49
CA ARG A 224 -20.30 6.72 -2.29
C ARG A 224 -21.52 5.96 -1.78
N GLY A 225 -21.32 4.70 -1.42
CA GLY A 225 -22.37 3.80 -0.91
C GLY A 225 -23.18 3.12 -2.01
N GLN A 226 -23.03 3.48 -3.28
CA GLN A 226 -23.79 2.84 -4.35
C GLN A 226 -23.37 1.39 -4.57
N HIS A 227 -24.34 0.54 -4.93
CA HIS A 227 -24.08 -0.82 -5.38
C HIS A 227 -23.78 -0.83 -6.88
N LEU A 228 -22.56 -1.25 -7.23
CA LEU A 228 -22.12 -1.46 -8.60
C LEU A 228 -21.98 -2.96 -8.87
N ARG A 229 -22.57 -3.42 -9.98
CA ARG A 229 -22.42 -4.81 -10.47
C ARG A 229 -21.84 -4.83 -11.87
N ALA A 230 -20.79 -5.63 -12.07
CA ALA A 230 -20.28 -6.01 -13.39
C ALA A 230 -20.69 -7.45 -13.71
N ILE A 231 -21.04 -7.73 -14.96
CA ILE A 231 -21.43 -9.05 -15.46
C ILE A 231 -20.59 -9.36 -16.70
N SER A 232 -19.90 -10.50 -16.70
CA SER A 232 -19.12 -10.95 -17.86
C SER A 232 -19.94 -11.90 -18.73
N ALA A 233 -20.01 -11.59 -20.02
CA ALA A 233 -20.58 -12.47 -21.04
C ALA A 233 -19.52 -13.33 -21.78
N GLY A 234 -18.22 -13.11 -21.51
CA GLY A 234 -17.11 -13.71 -22.25
C GLY A 234 -16.10 -14.46 -21.38
N GLY A 235 -14.92 -14.76 -21.95
CA GLY A 235 -13.82 -15.44 -21.27
C GLY A 235 -13.27 -14.73 -20.02
N PRO A 236 -12.18 -15.21 -19.41
CA PRO A 236 -11.66 -14.63 -18.18
C PRO A 236 -11.24 -13.16 -18.39
N LEU A 237 -11.77 -12.26 -17.55
CA LEU A 237 -11.50 -10.83 -17.56
C LEU A 237 -11.02 -10.36 -16.18
N GLY A 238 -9.91 -9.63 -16.15
CA GLY A 238 -9.56 -8.79 -15.02
C GLY A 238 -10.25 -7.46 -15.22
N VAL A 239 -10.99 -7.00 -14.21
CA VAL A 239 -11.74 -5.76 -14.21
C VAL A 239 -11.15 -4.84 -13.15
N MET A 240 -10.85 -3.60 -13.53
CA MET A 240 -10.45 -2.52 -12.64
C MET A 240 -11.27 -1.28 -12.98
N VAL A 241 -11.96 -0.73 -11.98
CA VAL A 241 -12.75 0.49 -12.07
C VAL A 241 -12.03 1.54 -11.23
N VAL A 242 -11.32 2.43 -11.91
CA VAL A 242 -10.29 3.30 -11.31
C VAL A 242 -10.71 4.77 -11.45
N PRO A 243 -10.50 5.63 -10.43
CA PRO A 243 -10.79 7.06 -10.54
C PRO A 243 -10.19 7.69 -11.80
N ASN A 244 -10.97 8.51 -12.47
CA ASN A 244 -10.55 9.18 -13.70
C ASN A 244 -9.37 10.12 -13.40
N GLY A 245 -8.31 10.02 -14.19
CA GLY A 245 -7.05 10.74 -13.96
C GLY A 245 -5.90 9.83 -13.50
N ILE A 246 -6.21 8.69 -12.87
CA ILE A 246 -5.20 7.68 -12.54
C ILE A 246 -4.90 6.85 -13.79
N ARG A 247 -3.63 6.87 -14.21
CA ARG A 247 -3.15 6.16 -15.41
C ARG A 247 -2.16 5.03 -15.10
N SER A 248 -1.66 4.96 -13.87
CA SER A 248 -0.73 3.93 -13.43
C SER A 248 -1.11 3.43 -12.05
N LEU A 249 -0.92 2.14 -11.84
CA LEU A 249 -1.14 1.47 -10.55
C LEU A 249 0.15 0.76 -10.13
N PHE A 250 0.24 0.42 -8.85
CA PHE A 250 1.32 -0.34 -8.23
C PHE A 250 2.69 0.34 -8.43
N GLN A 251 2.72 1.67 -8.40
CA GLN A 251 3.97 2.43 -8.50
C GLN A 251 4.87 2.12 -7.30
N GLN A 252 6.14 1.84 -7.58
CA GLN A 252 7.13 1.55 -6.55
C GLN A 252 7.75 2.85 -6.03
N PRO A 253 8.21 2.87 -4.77
CA PRO A 253 9.02 3.98 -4.29
C PRO A 253 10.29 4.13 -5.12
N PRO A 254 10.93 5.32 -5.08
CA PRO A 254 12.25 5.53 -5.67
C PRO A 254 13.28 4.50 -5.16
N PRO A 255 14.30 4.16 -5.98
CA PRO A 255 15.40 3.31 -5.53
C PRO A 255 16.07 3.86 -4.25
N GLY A 256 16.38 2.98 -3.30
CA GLY A 256 17.05 3.35 -2.05
C GLY A 256 16.11 3.72 -0.89
N VAL A 257 14.81 3.83 -1.13
CA VAL A 257 13.79 3.96 -0.07
C VAL A 257 13.60 2.60 0.59
N THR A 258 14.04 2.50 1.84
CA THR A 258 13.95 1.32 2.69
C THR A 258 12.97 1.63 3.80
N LEU A 259 11.67 1.62 3.48
CA LEU A 259 10.63 2.01 4.42
C LEU A 259 10.85 1.35 5.78
N ASP A 260 10.86 2.16 6.83
CA ASP A 260 11.03 1.73 8.23
C ASP A 260 9.99 0.68 8.70
N ALA A 261 8.99 0.39 7.88
CA ALA A 261 7.94 -0.60 8.08
C ALA A 261 7.82 -1.60 6.91
N ALA A 262 8.89 -1.89 6.16
CA ALA A 262 8.91 -2.96 5.14
C ALA A 262 9.20 -4.35 5.72
N ALA A 263 9.70 -4.41 6.95
CA ALA A 263 10.05 -5.62 7.68
C ALA A 263 9.59 -5.48 9.16
N PRO A 264 9.53 -6.57 9.93
CA PRO A 264 9.30 -6.49 11.37
C PRO A 264 10.32 -5.51 11.99
N PRO A 265 9.91 -4.65 12.94
CA PRO A 265 10.83 -3.75 13.60
C PRO A 265 11.94 -4.60 14.25
N VAL A 266 13.18 -4.40 13.80
CA VAL A 266 14.35 -5.00 14.44
C VAL A 266 14.61 -4.19 15.70
N THR A 267 14.03 -4.63 16.83
CA THR A 267 14.36 -4.05 18.12
C THR A 267 15.81 -4.39 18.46
N HIS A 268 16.67 -3.38 18.62
CA HIS A 268 18.05 -3.54 19.09
C HIS A 268 18.15 -4.06 20.54
N VAL A 269 17.03 -4.27 21.21
CA VAL A 269 16.93 -4.85 22.55
C VAL A 269 16.39 -6.28 22.40
N PRO A 270 17.19 -7.32 22.69
CA PRO A 270 16.67 -8.68 22.76
C PRO A 270 15.66 -8.79 23.90
N PHE A 271 14.47 -9.31 23.61
CA PHE A 271 13.55 -9.76 24.66
C PHE A 271 14.12 -11.05 25.24
N GLN A 272 14.54 -11.01 26.51
CA GLN A 272 14.80 -12.19 27.33
C GLN A 272 13.50 -12.71 27.93
#